data_AF-A0A0F7GES7-F1
#
_entry.id   AF-A0A0F7GES7-F1
#
_cell.length_a   1.000
_cell.length_b   1.000
_cell.length_c   1.000
_cell.angle_alpha   90.00
_cell.angle_beta   90.00
_cell.angle_gamma   90.00
#
_symmetry.space_group_name_H-M   'P 1'
#
loop_
_entity.id
_entity.type
_entity.pdbx_description
1 polymer ?
#
loop_
_entity_poly.entity_id
_entity_poly.type
_entity_poly.pdbx_seq_one_letter_code
_entity_poly.pdbx_strand_id
1 'polypeptide(L)'
;MTDADIQMLKDLVPVLIPIFLIELVLLVIALMDLSKRKRVKGESKVVWVLVIIFLNLIGPVIYLVWGRHPDAGQEEPNDSGYKN
;
A
#
# COMPACT_ATOMS: atom_id res chain seq x y z
N MET A 1 -14.37 -5.73 -29.74
CA MET A 1 -14.43 -4.54 -28.88
C MET A 1 -15.53 -3.67 -29.43
N THR A 2 -16.62 -3.53 -28.68
CA THR A 2 -17.80 -2.77 -29.08
C THR A 2 -17.60 -1.28 -28.76
N ASP A 3 -18.38 -0.41 -29.40
CA ASP A 3 -18.33 1.03 -29.10
C ASP A 3 -18.65 1.33 -27.62
N ALA A 4 -19.47 0.49 -26.98
CA ALA A 4 -19.76 0.57 -25.55
C ALA A 4 -18.51 0.31 -24.70
N ASP A 5 -17.69 -0.70 -25.05
CA ASP A 5 -16.45 -1.00 -24.32
C ASP A 5 -15.46 0.18 -24.41
N ILE A 6 -15.39 0.83 -25.58
CA ILE A 6 -14.54 2.01 -25.80
C ILE A 6 -15.00 3.19 -24.94
N GLN A 7 -16.32 3.40 -24.80
CA GLN A 7 -16.85 4.48 -23.96
C GLN A 7 -16.60 4.23 -22.47
N MET A 8 -16.80 3.00 -22.01
CA MET A 8 -16.47 2.62 -20.63
C MET A 8 -15.01 2.91 -20.27
N LEU A 9 -14.08 2.64 -21.19
CA LEU A 9 -12.67 2.95 -20.98
C LEU A 9 -12.41 4.46 -20.93
N LYS A 10 -13.05 5.25 -21.82
CA LYS A 10 -12.91 6.71 -21.84
C LYS A 10 -13.41 7.37 -20.57
N ASP A 11 -14.47 6.85 -19.95
CA ASP A 11 -15.00 7.38 -18.69
C ASP A 11 -14.07 7.10 -17.50
N LEU A 12 -13.25 6.04 -17.57
CA LEU A 12 -12.29 5.67 -16.52
C LEU A 12 -10.99 6.49 -16.58
N VAL A 13 -10.54 6.85 -17.79
CA VAL A 13 -9.27 7.58 -18.01
C VAL A 13 -9.14 8.87 -17.18
N PRO A 14 -10.16 9.76 -17.07
CA PRO A 14 -10.09 10.98 -16.27
C PRO A 14 -9.80 10.74 -14.79
N VAL A 15 -10.22 9.60 -14.23
CA VAL A 15 -9.97 9.24 -12.82
C VAL A 15 -8.60 8.60 -12.65
N LEU A 16 -8.12 7.86 -13.65
CA LEU A 16 -6.77 7.27 -13.62
C LEU A 16 -5.67 8.34 -13.68
N ILE A 17 -5.86 9.41 -14.45
CA ILE A 17 -4.88 10.50 -14.58
C ILE A 17 -4.44 11.09 -13.23
N PRO A 18 -5.32 11.57 -12.35
CA PRO A 18 -4.90 12.15 -11.07
C PRO A 18 -4.24 11.13 -10.14
N ILE A 19 -4.71 9.87 -10.13
CA ILE A 19 -4.10 8.80 -9.34
C ILE A 19 -2.66 8.57 -9.80
N PHE A 20 -2.46 8.41 -11.10
CA PHE A 20 -1.15 8.19 -11.69
C PHE A 20 -0.21 9.38 -11.47
N LEU A 21 -0.74 10.61 -11.51
CA LEU A 21 0.01 11.84 -11.19
C LEU A 21 0.50 11.84 -9.74
N ILE A 22 -0.37 11.51 -8.78
CA ILE A 22 0.01 11.44 -7.35
C ILE A 22 1.10 10.38 -7.15
N GLU A 23 0.94 9.22 -7.79
CA GLU A 23 1.91 8.13 -7.71
C GLU A 23 3.28 8.54 -8.28
N LEU A 24 3.29 9.22 -9.42
CA LEU A 24 4.51 9.71 -10.06
C LEU A 24 5.19 10.80 -9.21
N VAL A 25 4.41 11.71 -8.61
CA VAL A 25 4.94 12.73 -7.67
C VAL A 25 5.54 12.07 -6.44
N LEU A 26 4.86 11.10 -5.83
CA LEU A 26 5.37 10.35 -4.68
C LEU A 26 6.66 9.61 -5.02
N LEU A 27 6.73 8.97 -6.19
CA LEU A 27 7.91 8.26 -6.65
C LEU A 27 9.10 9.21 -6.83
N VAL A 28 8.89 10.38 -7.43
CA VAL A 28 9.93 11.42 -7.58
C VAL A 28 10.37 11.96 -6.22
N ILE A 29 9.44 12.24 -5.31
CA ILE A 29 9.77 12.71 -3.96
C ILE A 29 10.59 11.66 -3.20
N ALA A 30 10.18 10.39 -3.25
CA ALA A 30 10.87 9.29 -2.60
C ALA A 30 12.29 9.08 -3.16
N LEU A 31 12.46 9.16 -4.48
CA LEU A 31 13.78 9.10 -5.12
C LEU A 31 14.65 10.30 -4.73
N MET A 32 14.09 11.50 -4.71
CA MET A 32 14.82 12.70 -4.31
C MET A 32 15.26 12.63 -2.84
N ASP A 33 14.37 12.21 -1.94
CA ASP A 33 14.67 12.01 -0.52
C ASP A 33 15.77 10.96 -0.33
N LEU A 34 15.66 9.83 -1.03
CA LEU A 34 16.67 8.76 -0.99
C LEU A 34 18.03 9.23 -1.53
N SER A 35 18.04 10.02 -2.60
CA SER A 35 19.27 10.56 -3.20
C SER A 35 19.99 11.51 -2.23
N LYS A 36 19.24 12.37 -1.54
CA LYS A 36 19.77 13.33 -0.55
C LYS A 36 20.37 12.67 0.69
N ARG A 37 19.97 11.44 1.03
CA ARG A 37 20.52 10.71 2.19
C ARG A 37 21.92 10.14 1.85
N LYS A 38 22.96 10.60 2.56
CA LYS A 38 24.34 10.09 2.42
C LYS A 38 24.52 8.67 2.99
N ARG A 39 23.77 8.33 4.04
CA ARG A 39 23.65 6.99 4.61
C ARG A 39 22.20 6.74 4.96
N VAL A 40 21.60 5.75 4.31
CA VAL A 40 20.30 5.19 4.72
C VAL A 40 20.59 4.21 5.86
N LYS A 41 19.84 4.30 6.97
CA LYS A 41 20.05 3.42 8.14
C LYS A 41 19.76 1.98 7.72
N GLY A 42 20.79 1.14 7.65
CA GLY A 42 20.67 -0.33 7.59
C GLY A 42 20.75 -0.99 6.22
N GLU A 43 20.53 -0.29 5.11
CA GLU A 43 20.46 -0.94 3.78
C GLU A 43 21.10 -0.11 2.66
N SER A 44 21.62 -0.83 1.65
CA SER A 44 22.12 -0.27 0.40
C SER A 44 21.05 0.60 -0.26
N LYS A 45 21.41 1.78 -0.81
CA LYS A 45 20.48 2.66 -1.57
C LYS A 45 19.68 1.90 -2.64
N VAL A 46 20.26 0.84 -3.20
CA VAL A 46 19.64 -0.06 -4.17
C VAL A 46 18.38 -0.76 -3.63
N VAL A 47 18.38 -1.18 -2.37
CA VAL A 47 17.21 -1.85 -1.76
C VAL A 47 16.04 -0.87 -1.67
N TRP A 48 16.30 0.37 -1.27
CA TRP A 48 15.27 1.40 -1.22
C TRP A 48 14.72 1.77 -2.61
N VAL A 49 15.55 1.78 -3.65
CA VAL A 49 15.06 1.96 -5.03
C VAL A 49 14.13 0.81 -5.44
N LEU A 50 14.51 -0.43 -5.14
CA LEU A 50 13.65 -1.59 -5.38
C LEU A 50 12.33 -1.44 -4.61
N VAL A 51 12.36 -1.13 -3.31
CA VAL A 51 11.15 -0.92 -2.52
C VAL A 51 10.25 0.14 -3.15
N ILE A 52 10.78 1.30 -3.55
CA ILE A 52 9.98 2.38 -4.18
C ILE A 52 9.27 1.89 -5.45
N ILE A 53 9.92 1.06 -6.27
CA ILE A 53 9.33 0.49 -7.49
C ILE A 53 8.28 -0.58 -7.15
N PHE A 54 8.54 -1.38 -6.11
CA PHE A 54 7.70 -2.52 -5.74
C PHE A 54 6.55 -2.17 -4.79
N LEU A 55 6.50 -0.96 -4.19
CA LEU A 55 5.47 -0.57 -3.21
C LEU A 55 4.01 -0.76 -3.71
N ASN A 56 3.74 -0.56 -5.00
CA ASN A 56 2.41 -0.80 -5.58
C ASN A 56 1.95 -2.27 -5.46
N LEU A 57 2.89 -3.21 -5.45
CA LEU A 57 2.62 -4.64 -5.33
C LEU A 57 2.85 -5.13 -3.90
N ILE A 58 3.87 -4.60 -3.23
CA ILE A 58 4.30 -4.99 -1.89
C ILE A 58 3.25 -4.60 -0.84
N GLY A 59 2.56 -3.46 -0.97
CA GLY A 59 1.51 -3.07 -0.03
C GLY A 59 0.42 -4.14 0.13
N PRO A 60 -0.25 -4.54 -0.98
CA PRO A 60 -1.19 -5.66 -0.97
C PRO A 60 -0.56 -6.99 -0.54
N VAL A 61 0.66 -7.30 -0.98
CA VAL A 61 1.35 -8.55 -0.60
C VAL A 61 1.63 -8.62 0.90
N ILE A 62 2.11 -7.54 1.52
CA ILE A 62 2.30 -7.47 2.97
C ILE A 62 0.96 -7.57 3.69
N TYR A 63 -0.08 -6.86 3.23
CA TYR A 63 -1.40 -6.96 3.84
C TYR A 63 -1.98 -8.39 3.76
N LEU A 64 -1.81 -9.08 2.64
CA LEU A 64 -2.26 -10.47 2.46
C LEU A 64 -1.45 -11.48 3.28
N VAL A 65 -0.14 -11.26 3.41
CA VAL A 65 0.76 -12.15 4.15
C VAL A 65 0.67 -11.92 5.67
N TRP A 66 0.60 -10.67 6.12
CA TRP A 66 0.64 -10.28 7.54
C TRP A 66 -0.73 -9.95 8.13
N GLY A 67 -1.67 -9.44 7.34
CA GLY A 67 -2.97 -8.96 7.80
C GLY A 67 -4.01 -10.06 8.06
N ARG A 68 -3.67 -11.34 7.86
CA ARG A 68 -4.56 -12.47 8.15
C ARG A 68 -4.42 -13.04 9.57
N HIS A 69 -4.07 -12.23 10.57
CA HIS A 69 -4.38 -12.63 11.93
C HIS A 69 -5.88 -12.40 12.12
N PRO A 70 -6.74 -13.44 12.07
CA PRO A 70 -8.03 -13.30 12.71
C PRO A 70 -7.71 -12.90 14.15
N ASP A 71 -8.36 -11.85 14.64
CA ASP A 71 -8.46 -11.62 16.06
C ASP A 71 -9.04 -12.93 16.64
N ALA A 72 -8.15 -13.81 17.09
CA ALA A 72 -8.54 -15.06 17.72
C ALA A 72 -9.26 -14.62 18.97
N GLY A 73 -10.59 -14.80 18.94
CA GLY A 73 -11.56 -14.53 19.97
C GLY A 73 -11.05 -13.69 21.12
N GLN A 74 -11.54 -12.46 21.21
CA GLN A 74 -11.78 -11.91 22.54
C GLN A 74 -12.69 -12.92 23.25
N GLU A 75 -12.09 -13.87 23.97
CA GLU A 75 -12.78 -14.68 24.95
C GLU A 75 -13.36 -13.68 25.93
N GLU A 76 -14.69 -13.52 25.89
CA GLU A 76 -15.42 -12.79 26.92
C GLU A 76 -14.94 -13.34 28.27
N PRO A 77 -14.33 -12.51 29.14
CA PRO A 77 -13.98 -12.95 30.47
C PRO A 77 -15.27 -13.42 31.13
N ASN A 78 -15.29 -14.69 31.54
CA ASN A 78 -16.45 -15.28 32.18
C ASN A 78 -16.93 -14.36 33.32
N ASP A 79 -18.24 -14.27 33.45
CA ASP A 79 -18.95 -13.56 34.51
C ASP A 79 -18.68 -14.23 35.87
N SER A 80 -17.47 -14.03 36.40
CA SER A 80 -17.12 -14.35 37.77
C SER A 80 -17.44 -13.15 38.66
N GLY A 81 -18.71 -13.06 39.05
CA GLY A 81 -19.02 -12.79 40.45
C GLY A 81 -19.65 -11.43 40.74
N TYR A 82 -20.96 -11.44 40.95
CA TYR A 82 -21.58 -10.73 42.07
C TYR A 82 -22.78 -11.50 42.64
N LYS A 83 -22.79 -11.62 43.99
CA LYS A 83 -23.85 -12.05 44.93
C LYS A 83 -24.02 -13.57 45.10
N ASN A 84 -23.83 -14.14 46.30
CA ASN A 84 -24.27 -13.70 47.64
C ASN A 84 -23.22 -13.99 48.72
#